data_AF-A0A528AP63-F1
#
_entry.id   AF-A0A528AP63-F1
#
_cell.length_a   1.000
_cell.length_b   1.000
_cell.length_c   1.000
_cell.angle_alpha   90.00
_cell.angle_beta   90.00
_cell.angle_gamma   90.00
#
_symmetry.space_group_name_H-M   'P 1'
#
loop_
_entity.id
_entity.type
_entity.pdbx_description
1 polymer ?
#
loop_
_entity_poly.entity_id
_entity_poly.type
_entity_poly.pdbx_seq_one_letter_code
_entity_poly.pdbx_strand_id
1 'polypeptide(L)'
;VAHCSARTLAALPAPGEAVVLFIETYVREDMLRLYGFQSVLEREWFRLLMSNVQGVGAKVALAILSTLAPADLANAIALRDIA
;
A
#
# COMPACT_ATOMS: atom_id res chain seq x y z
N VAL A 1 8.69 8.24 10.58
CA VAL A 1 7.52 8.66 9.77
C VAL A 1 7.07 7.46 8.95
N ALA A 2 5.76 7.23 8.82
CA ALA A 2 5.21 6.15 7.99
C ALA A 2 4.84 6.69 6.59
N HIS A 3 5.16 5.93 5.55
CA HIS A 3 4.79 6.22 4.17
C HIS A 3 3.46 5.55 3.84
N CYS A 4 2.53 6.29 3.26
CA CYS A 4 1.19 5.81 2.96
C CYS A 4 0.86 6.04 1.47
N SER A 5 -0.12 5.31 0.94
CA SER A 5 -0.63 5.56 -0.41
C SER A 5 -1.38 6.90 -0.44
N ALA A 6 -1.55 7.52 -1.61
CA ALA A 6 -2.32 8.76 -1.73
C ALA A 6 -3.77 8.57 -1.22
N ARG A 7 -4.35 7.39 -1.48
CA ARG A 7 -5.68 7.00 -1.01
C ARG A 7 -5.75 6.91 0.52
N THR A 8 -4.77 6.27 1.15
CA THR A 8 -4.69 6.18 2.61
C THR A 8 -4.54 7.57 3.22
N LEU A 9 -3.68 8.43 2.64
CA LEU A 9 -3.50 9.82 3.11
C LEU A 9 -4.79 10.64 2.99
N ALA A 10 -5.52 10.50 1.89
CA ALA A 10 -6.78 11.21 1.67
C ALA A 10 -7.91 10.76 2.62
N ALA A 11 -7.82 9.54 3.16
CA ALA A 11 -8.77 8.99 4.12
C ALA A 11 -8.39 9.27 5.59
N LEU A 12 -7.27 9.95 5.85
CA LEU A 12 -6.87 10.29 7.21
C LEU A 12 -7.81 11.34 7.82
N PRO A 13 -7.97 11.31 9.16
CA PRO A 13 -8.67 12.36 9.87
C PRO A 13 -7.90 13.70 9.79
N ALA A 14 -8.52 14.76 10.31
CA ALA A 14 -7.93 16.09 10.26
C ALA A 14 -6.57 16.13 10.99
N PRO A 15 -5.64 17.02 10.58
CA PRO A 15 -4.36 17.17 11.27
C PRO A 15 -4.54 17.41 12.78
N GLY A 16 -3.84 16.62 13.60
CA GLY A 16 -3.94 16.68 15.06
C GLY A 16 -4.90 15.65 15.67
N GLU A 17 -5.71 14.97 14.85
CA GLU A 17 -6.57 13.88 15.31
C GLU A 17 -5.83 12.54 15.34
N ALA A 18 -6.31 11.65 16.21
CA ALA A 18 -5.74 10.31 16.35
C ALA A 18 -6.13 9.42 15.17
N VAL A 19 -5.18 8.60 14.71
CA VAL A 19 -5.39 7.58 13.68
C VAL A 19 -4.66 6.30 14.04
N VAL A 20 -5.23 5.16 13.66
CA VAL A 20 -4.59 3.84 13.76
C VAL A 20 -4.25 3.37 12.35
N LEU A 21 -3.03 2.89 12.17
CA LEU A 21 -2.55 2.35 10.90
C LEU A 21 -2.01 0.94 11.11
N PHE A 22 -2.25 0.08 10.14
CA PHE A 22 -1.54 -1.18 10.01
C PHE A 22 -0.19 -0.91 9.39
N ILE A 23 0.87 -1.38 10.04
CA ILE A 23 2.25 -1.12 9.62
C ILE A 23 2.85 -2.35 8.95
N GLU A 24 3.53 -2.10 7.83
CA GLU A 24 4.56 -2.97 7.28
C GLU A 24 5.94 -2.34 7.47
N THR A 25 6.82 -3.07 8.14
CA THR A 25 8.19 -2.64 8.40
C THR A 25 9.12 -3.20 7.33
N TYR A 26 9.74 -2.32 6.56
CA TYR A 26 10.67 -2.67 5.50
C TYR A 26 12.10 -2.37 5.92
N VAL A 27 12.89 -3.43 6.12
CA VAL A 27 14.27 -3.36 6.61
C VAL A 27 15.24 -3.84 5.53
N ARG A 28 16.29 -3.05 5.29
CA ARG A 28 17.51 -3.41 4.56
C ARG A 28 18.72 -2.99 5.40
N GLU A 29 19.93 -3.36 4.99
CA GLU A 29 21.18 -3.09 5.74
C GLU A 29 21.33 -1.62 6.16
N ASP A 30 20.97 -0.68 5.29
CA ASP A 30 21.15 0.77 5.49
C ASP A 30 19.83 1.53 5.67
N MET A 31 18.70 0.82 5.77
CA MET A 31 17.39 1.45 5.63
C MET A 31 16.31 0.75 6.44
N LEU A 32 15.62 1.55 7.27
CA LEU A 32 14.38 1.16 7.93
C LEU A 32 13.27 2.11 7.47
N ARG A 33 12.22 1.56 6.85
CA ARG A 33 11.03 2.31 6.42
C ARG A 33 9.77 1.66 6.97
N LEU A 34 8.81 2.49 7.35
CA LEU A 34 7.48 2.05 7.76
C LEU A 34 6.50 2.41 6.65
N TYR A 35 5.66 1.45 6.26
CA TYR A 35 4.57 1.64 5.32
C TYR A 35 3.24 1.47 6.06
N GLY A 36 2.35 2.46 5.97
CA GLY A 36 1.10 2.51 6.73
C GLY A 36 -0.13 2.33 5.84
N PHE A 37 -1.12 1.60 6.37
CA PHE A 37 -2.35 1.22 5.67
C PHE A 37 -3.57 1.37 6.59
N GLN A 38 -4.74 1.70 6.02
CA GLN A 38 -5.99 1.85 6.80
C GLN A 38 -6.59 0.49 7.16
N SER A 39 -6.26 -0.56 6.42
CA SER A 39 -6.76 -1.90 6.65
C SER A 39 -5.67 -2.96 6.55
N VAL A 40 -5.94 -4.12 7.17
CA VAL A 40 -5.09 -5.31 7.02
C VAL A 40 -5.01 -5.74 5.55
N LEU A 41 -6.13 -5.67 4.83
CA LEU A 41 -6.22 -6.07 3.43
C LEU A 41 -5.30 -5.23 2.53
N GLU A 42 -5.28 -3.91 2.70
CA GLU A 42 -4.35 -3.04 1.97
C GLU A 42 -2.89 -3.42 2.21
N ARG A 43 -2.52 -3.72 3.47
CA ARG A 43 -1.18 -4.17 3.83
C ARG A 43 -0.83 -5.52 3.20
N GLU A 44 -1.77 -6.45 3.17
CA GLU A 44 -1.57 -7.77 2.55
C GLU A 44 -1.38 -7.65 1.05
N TRP A 45 -2.16 -6.80 0.36
CA TRP A 45 -1.95 -6.51 -1.05
C TRP A 45 -0.58 -5.89 -1.33
N PHE A 46 -0.13 -4.96 -0.49
CA PHE A 46 1.21 -4.39 -0.60
C PHE A 46 2.30 -5.48 -0.53
N ARG A 47 2.20 -6.40 0.44
CA ARG A 47 3.13 -7.54 0.55
C ARG A 47 3.05 -8.46 -0.64
N LEU A 48 1.84 -8.82 -1.09
CA LEU A 48 1.64 -9.70 -2.25
C LEU A 48 2.25 -9.11 -3.52
N LEU A 49 2.04 -7.83 -3.78
CA LEU A 49 2.62 -7.12 -4.90
C LEU A 49 4.16 -7.17 -4.85
N MET A 50 4.74 -6.91 -3.67
CA MET A 50 6.19 -6.92 -3.49
C MET A 50 6.83 -8.31 -3.60
N SER A 51 6.14 -9.35 -3.13
CA SER A 51 6.68 -10.72 -3.10
C SER A 51 6.47 -11.47 -4.42
N ASN A 52 5.35 -11.24 -5.10
CA ASN A 52 4.93 -12.09 -6.21
C ASN A 52 5.12 -11.46 -7.58
N VAL A 53 5.35 -10.14 -7.67
CA VAL A 53 5.51 -9.46 -8.95
C VAL A 53 6.94 -8.99 -9.12
N GLN A 54 7.65 -9.60 -10.07
CA GLN A 54 9.04 -9.25 -10.37
C GLN A 54 9.14 -7.78 -10.78
N GLY A 55 10.09 -7.06 -10.19
CA GLY A 55 10.30 -5.63 -10.46
C GLY A 55 9.39 -4.68 -9.66
N VAL A 56 8.42 -5.19 -8.90
CA VAL A 56 7.56 -4.36 -8.04
C VAL A 56 8.19 -4.18 -6.66
N GLY A 57 8.86 -3.05 -6.48
CA GLY A 57 9.33 -2.60 -5.16
C GLY A 57 8.26 -1.80 -4.40
N ALA A 58 8.56 -1.47 -3.13
CA ALA A 58 7.65 -0.74 -2.24
C ALA A 58 7.08 0.57 -2.84
N LYS A 59 7.88 1.33 -3.59
CA LYS A 59 7.41 2.55 -4.27
C LYS A 59 6.33 2.26 -5.31
N VAL A 60 6.52 1.22 -6.11
CA VAL A 60 5.58 0.81 -7.17
C VAL A 60 4.32 0.20 -6.54
N ALA A 61 4.48 -0.65 -5.53
CA ALA A 61 3.34 -1.22 -4.80
C ALA A 61 2.44 -0.13 -4.18
N LEU A 62 3.04 0.90 -3.54
CA LEU A 62 2.29 2.06 -3.04
C LEU A 62 1.60 2.86 -4.15
N ALA A 63 2.23 3.01 -5.32
CA ALA A 63 1.63 3.71 -6.44
C ALA A 63 0.40 2.96 -6.97
N ILE A 64 0.49 1.64 -7.11
CA ILE A 64 -0.64 0.78 -7.50
C ILE A 64 -1.82 0.95 -6.53
N LEU A 65 -1.57 0.88 -5.22
CA LEU A 65 -2.58 1.06 -4.18
C LEU A 65 -3.09 2.50 -4.03
N SER A 66 -2.35 3.48 -4.56
CA SER A 66 -2.83 4.86 -4.68
C SER A 66 -3.87 4.98 -5.78
N THR A 67 -3.71 4.23 -6.87
CA THR A 67 -4.62 4.23 -8.02
C THR A 67 -5.87 3.39 -7.74
N LEU A 68 -5.71 2.14 -7.31
CA LEU A 68 -6.83 1.19 -7.14
C LEU A 68 -6.94 0.74 -5.68
N ALA A 69 -8.17 0.63 -5.19
CA ALA A 69 -8.41 -0.07 -3.93
C ALA A 69 -8.15 -1.57 -4.13
N PRO A 70 -7.85 -2.33 -3.05
CA PRO A 70 -7.66 -3.78 -3.10
C PRO A 70 -8.70 -4.57 -3.92
N ALA A 71 -9.99 -4.25 -3.73
CA ALA A 71 -11.08 -4.92 -4.44
C ALA A 71 -11.07 -4.60 -5.95
N ASP A 72 -10.83 -3.34 -6.30
CA ASP A 72 -10.76 -2.91 -7.71
C ASP A 72 -9.54 -3.51 -8.41
N LEU A 73 -8.41 -3.61 -7.70
CA LEU A 73 -7.21 -4.27 -8.21
C LEU A 73 -7.46 -5.76 -8.45
N ALA A 74 -8.11 -6.46 -7.51
CA ALA A 74 -8.48 -7.85 -7.68
C ALA A 74 -9.39 -8.06 -8.92
N ASN A 75 -10.37 -7.18 -9.09
CA ASN A 75 -11.29 -7.21 -10.23
C ASN A 75 -10.55 -6.94 -11.55
N ALA A 76 -9.71 -5.91 -11.61
CA ALA A 76 -8.91 -5.59 -12.80
C ALA A 76 -8.03 -6.76 -13.23
N ILE A 77 -7.38 -7.44 -12.27
CA ILE A 77 -6.59 -8.65 -12.53
C ILE A 77 -7.49 -9.78 -13.06
N ALA A 78 -8.63 -10.04 -12.42
CA ALA A 78 -9.55 -11.11 -12.81
C ALA A 78 -10.13 -10.91 -14.23
N LEU A 79 -10.40 -9.66 -14.59
CA LEU A 79 -10.93 -9.27 -15.90
C LEU A 79 -9.83 -9.14 -16.97
N ARG A 80 -8.56 -9.27 -16.59
CA ARG A 80 -7.41 -8.97 -17.47
C ARG A 80 -7.53 -7.59 -18.09
N ASP A 81 -7.87 -6.60 -17.28
CA ASP A 81 -7.94 -5.22 -17.70
C ASP A 81 -6.51 -4.68 -17.91
N ILE A 82 -6.15 -4.42 -19.17
CA ILE A 82 -4.80 -4.02 -19.61
C ILE A 82 -4.81 -2.59 -20.18
N ALA A 83 -5.73 -1.74 -19.73
CA ALA A 83 -5.92 -0.37 -20.23
C ALA A 83 -4.61 0.38 -20.55
#